data_AF-A0A6L5I097-F1
#
_entry.id   AF-A0A6L5I097-F1
#
_cell.length_a   1.000
_cell.length_b   1.000
_cell.length_c   1.000
_cell.angle_alpha   90.00
_cell.angle_beta   90.00
_cell.angle_gamma   90.00
#
_symmetry.space_group_name_H-M   'P 1'
#
loop_
_entity.id
_entity.type
_entity.pdbx_description
1 polymer ?
#
loop_
_entity_poly.entity_id
_entity_poly.type
_entity_poly.pdbx_seq_one_letter_code
_entity_poly.pdbx_strand_id
1 'polypeptide(L)'
;ALSGVPCWALRRPAWAPQAGDDWREVADWAELVQALKPFQRPLFTLGREPLEHLDEIPQQQFWTLRALDVYPGNERCDVIGARGPFRIEEERTLFEQRRIDVLISKNSGSSATEPKLEVARERGVPVLILKRPVLPQVDREFWTATQLLEALHRL
;
A
#
# COMPACT_ATOMS: atom_id res chain seq x y z
N ALA A 1 10.35 28.69 -7.52
CA ALA A 1 10.29 28.35 -6.08
C ALA A 1 10.53 29.61 -5.25
N LEU A 2 9.86 29.77 -4.10
CA LEU A 2 9.93 31.00 -3.28
C LEU A 2 11.31 31.25 -2.61
N SER A 3 12.16 30.22 -2.49
CA SER A 3 13.47 30.31 -1.82
C SER A 3 14.69 30.27 -2.75
N GLY A 4 14.52 30.02 -4.05
CA GLY A 4 15.63 29.87 -5.00
C GLY A 4 16.52 28.64 -4.82
N VAL A 5 16.20 27.75 -3.86
CA VAL A 5 16.98 26.52 -3.61
C VAL A 5 16.60 25.43 -4.63
N PRO A 6 17.57 24.82 -5.34
CA PRO A 6 17.30 23.68 -6.21
C PRO A 6 16.66 22.52 -5.45
N CYS A 7 15.61 21.95 -6.02
CA CYS A 7 14.86 20.83 -5.48
C CYS A 7 14.96 19.64 -6.44
N TRP A 8 15.52 18.53 -5.97
CA TRP A 8 15.59 17.27 -6.70
C TRP A 8 14.73 16.22 -6.00
N ALA A 9 14.18 15.24 -6.74
CA ALA A 9 13.42 14.15 -6.15
C ALA A 9 14.02 12.78 -6.49
N LEU A 10 14.20 11.94 -5.46
CA LEU A 10 14.40 10.50 -5.61
C LEU A 10 13.04 9.80 -5.44
N ARG A 11 12.52 9.23 -6.52
CA ARG A 11 11.20 8.59 -6.55
C ARG A 11 11.37 7.15 -6.99
N ARG A 12 10.82 6.19 -6.24
CA ARG A 12 10.80 4.82 -6.73
C ARG A 12 9.77 4.66 -7.86
N PRO A 13 10.10 3.89 -8.91
CA PRO A 13 9.13 3.51 -9.93
C PRO A 13 7.85 2.90 -9.32
N ALA A 14 6.74 2.99 -10.05
CA ALA A 14 5.54 2.25 -9.68
C ALA A 14 5.75 0.75 -9.92
N TRP A 15 5.13 -0.08 -9.08
CA TRP A 15 4.88 -1.45 -9.50
C TRP A 15 3.92 -1.42 -10.69
N ALA A 16 4.11 -2.34 -11.62
CA ALA A 16 3.20 -2.59 -12.72
C ALA A 16 2.45 -3.91 -12.48
N PRO A 17 1.16 -4.00 -12.85
CA PRO A 17 0.44 -5.26 -12.80
C PRO A 17 1.10 -6.30 -13.72
N GLN A 18 1.14 -7.54 -13.26
CA GLN A 18 1.65 -8.71 -13.99
C GLN A 18 0.49 -9.60 -14.44
N ALA A 19 0.78 -10.59 -15.29
CA ALA A 19 -0.22 -11.56 -15.69
C ALA A 19 -0.80 -12.28 -14.45
N GLY A 20 -2.13 -12.31 -14.34
CA GLY A 20 -2.86 -12.89 -13.20
C GLY A 20 -3.18 -11.90 -12.07
N ASP A 21 -2.67 -10.66 -12.12
CA ASP A 21 -3.08 -9.61 -11.18
C ASP A 21 -4.50 -9.10 -11.52
N ASP A 22 -5.37 -9.01 -10.51
CA ASP A 22 -6.65 -8.26 -10.57
C ASP A 22 -6.49 -6.95 -9.79
N TRP A 23 -5.85 -5.96 -10.43
CA TRP A 23 -5.69 -4.64 -9.84
C TRP A 23 -6.84 -3.73 -10.25
N ARG A 24 -7.43 -3.05 -9.27
CA ARG A 24 -8.50 -2.08 -9.46
C ARG A 24 -8.04 -0.77 -8.83
N GLU A 25 -7.83 0.23 -9.67
CA GLU A 25 -7.40 1.54 -9.20
C GLU A 25 -8.57 2.25 -8.51
N VAL A 26 -8.28 2.92 -7.39
CA VAL A 26 -9.20 3.80 -6.67
C VAL A 26 -8.50 5.13 -6.39
N ALA A 27 -9.20 6.25 -6.56
CA ALA A 27 -8.63 7.59 -6.46
C ALA A 27 -8.51 8.08 -5.01
N ASP A 28 -9.48 7.73 -4.17
CA ASP A 28 -9.59 8.23 -2.80
C ASP A 28 -10.33 7.27 -1.86
N TRP A 29 -10.53 7.70 -0.62
CA TRP A 29 -11.23 6.92 0.40
C TRP A 29 -12.70 6.65 0.05
N ALA A 30 -13.40 7.62 -0.55
CA ALA A 30 -14.80 7.46 -0.89
C ALA A 30 -14.99 6.37 -1.96
N GLU A 31 -14.14 6.39 -2.99
CA GLU A 31 -14.13 5.35 -4.02
C GLU A 31 -13.70 3.99 -3.45
N LEU A 32 -12.70 3.97 -2.56
CA LEU A 32 -12.27 2.76 -1.86
C LEU A 32 -13.43 2.12 -1.09
N VAL A 33 -14.19 2.88 -0.30
CA VAL A 33 -15.34 2.37 0.46
C VAL A 33 -16.42 1.81 -0.46
N GLN A 34 -16.68 2.42 -1.63
CA GLN A 34 -17.59 1.85 -2.62
C GLN A 34 -17.09 0.52 -3.18
N ALA A 35 -15.80 0.47 -3.54
CA ALA A 35 -15.15 -0.72 -4.07
C ALA A 35 -15.05 -1.86 -3.05
N LEU A 36 -15.07 -1.55 -1.75
CA LEU A 36 -15.00 -2.53 -0.66
C LEU A 36 -16.33 -3.26 -0.39
N LYS A 37 -17.47 -2.71 -0.81
CA LYS A 37 -18.81 -3.27 -0.53
C LYS A 37 -18.98 -4.78 -0.80
N PRO A 38 -18.46 -5.37 -1.89
CA PRO A 38 -18.64 -6.80 -2.17
C PRO A 38 -17.74 -7.72 -1.33
N PHE A 39 -16.78 -7.18 -0.57
CA PHE A 39 -15.80 -7.96 0.18
C PHE A 39 -16.15 -8.02 1.67
N GLN A 40 -15.61 -9.01 2.38
CA GLN A 40 -15.86 -9.26 3.80
C GLN A 40 -14.59 -9.16 4.65
N ARG A 41 -13.41 -9.46 4.10
CA ARG A 41 -12.17 -9.64 4.86
C ARG A 41 -11.01 -8.84 4.24
N PRO A 42 -11.12 -7.49 4.20
CA PRO A 42 -10.11 -6.64 3.62
C PRO A 42 -8.82 -6.59 4.45
N LEU A 43 -7.68 -6.67 3.77
CA LEU A 43 -6.35 -6.39 4.34
C LEU A 43 -5.89 -4.98 3.95
N PHE A 44 -5.87 -4.07 4.91
CA PHE A 44 -5.34 -2.72 4.73
C PHE A 44 -3.84 -2.67 5.00
N THR A 45 -3.08 -2.20 4.01
CA THR A 45 -1.63 -1.95 4.13
C THR A 45 -1.28 -0.47 3.97
N LEU A 46 -2.19 0.40 4.41
CA LEU A 46 -2.11 1.86 4.29
C LEU A 46 -1.44 2.55 5.48
N GLY A 47 -0.93 1.78 6.45
CA GLY A 47 -0.44 2.32 7.71
C GLY A 47 -1.60 2.71 8.62
N ARG A 48 -1.54 3.90 9.22
CA ARG A 48 -2.46 4.33 10.28
C ARG A 48 -3.77 4.93 9.77
N GLU A 49 -3.82 5.32 8.51
CA GLU A 49 -4.95 6.01 7.88
C GLU A 49 -6.31 5.32 8.10
N PRO A 50 -6.46 3.98 7.96
CA PRO A 50 -7.76 3.35 8.18
C PRO A 50 -8.20 3.28 9.65
N LEU A 51 -7.33 3.62 10.62
CA LEU A 51 -7.72 3.69 12.04
C LEU A 51 -8.75 4.80 12.31
N GLU A 52 -8.80 5.82 11.45
CA GLU A 52 -9.75 6.93 11.54
C GLU A 52 -11.19 6.49 11.18
N HIS A 53 -11.35 5.27 10.64
CA HIS A 53 -12.61 4.78 10.08
C HIS A 53 -13.12 3.49 10.77
N LEU A 54 -12.56 3.11 11.92
CA LEU A 54 -12.94 1.86 12.59
C LEU A 54 -14.42 1.80 12.99
N ASP A 55 -15.04 2.96 13.25
CA ASP A 55 -16.46 3.08 13.59
C ASP A 55 -17.38 2.98 12.37
N GLU A 56 -16.82 3.09 11.16
CA GLU A 56 -17.55 3.05 9.88
C GLU A 56 -17.55 1.64 9.25
N ILE A 57 -16.90 0.65 9.89
CA ILE A 57 -16.78 -0.71 9.36
C ILE A 57 -18.18 -1.35 9.27
N PRO A 58 -18.63 -1.75 8.06
CA PRO A 58 -19.90 -2.44 7.87
C PRO A 58 -20.02 -3.69 8.75
N GLN A 59 -21.21 -3.98 9.26
CA GLN A 59 -21.44 -5.07 10.22
C GLN A 59 -20.96 -6.45 9.73
N GLN A 60 -21.02 -6.69 8.43
CA GLN A 60 -20.62 -7.93 7.77
C GLN A 60 -19.12 -8.04 7.47
N GLN A 61 -18.34 -6.97 7.71
CA GLN A 61 -16.92 -6.93 7.39
C GLN A 61 -16.04 -7.09 8.65
N PHE A 62 -14.91 -7.77 8.45
CA PHE A 62 -13.84 -7.93 9.44
C PHE A 62 -12.52 -7.50 8.82
N TRP A 63 -12.04 -6.34 9.22
CA TRP A 63 -10.85 -5.74 8.66
C TRP A 63 -9.59 -6.29 9.33
N THR A 64 -8.52 -6.44 8.55
CA THR A 64 -7.16 -6.60 9.08
C THR A 64 -6.36 -5.38 8.65
N LEU A 65 -5.82 -4.63 9.60
CA LEU A 65 -5.00 -3.45 9.34
C LEU A 65 -3.55 -3.76 9.68
N ARG A 66 -2.62 -3.46 8.78
CA ARG A 66 -1.19 -3.49 9.06
C ARG A 66 -0.60 -2.08 9.14
N ALA A 67 -0.07 -1.75 10.31
CA ALA A 67 0.63 -0.52 10.63
C ALA A 67 2.06 -0.82 11.13
N LEU A 68 2.88 0.24 11.31
CA LEU A 68 4.26 0.07 11.79
C LEU A 68 4.33 -0.41 13.24
N ASP A 69 3.42 0.08 14.07
CA ASP A 69 3.30 -0.24 15.48
C ASP A 69 1.90 -0.81 15.75
N VAL A 70 1.71 -1.45 16.90
CA VAL A 70 0.41 -1.99 17.31
C VAL A 70 -0.48 -0.84 17.77
N TYR A 71 -1.74 -0.84 17.32
CA TYR A 71 -2.79 0.06 17.78
C TYR A 71 -3.99 -0.74 18.28
N PRO A 72 -4.82 -0.16 19.15
CA PRO A 72 -6.12 -0.75 19.47
C PRO A 72 -6.96 -0.92 18.21
N GLY A 73 -7.47 -2.13 18.00
CA GLY A 73 -8.54 -2.40 17.05
C GLY A 73 -9.92 -2.27 17.70
N ASN A 74 -10.91 -2.91 17.10
CA ASN A 74 -12.24 -3.09 17.69
C ASN A 74 -12.78 -4.50 17.37
N GLU A 75 -14.03 -4.79 17.72
CA GLU A 75 -14.66 -6.11 17.49
C GLU A 75 -14.64 -6.58 16.02
N ARG A 76 -14.46 -5.64 15.06
CA ARG A 76 -14.46 -5.89 13.62
C ARG A 76 -13.14 -5.56 12.95
N CYS A 77 -12.09 -5.21 13.69
CA CYS A 77 -10.79 -4.90 13.12
C CYS A 77 -9.63 -5.39 13.99
N ASP A 78 -8.81 -6.28 13.43
CA ASP A 78 -7.51 -6.63 14.00
C ASP A 78 -6.43 -5.68 13.47
N VAL A 79 -5.56 -5.18 14.35
CA VAL A 79 -4.42 -4.34 13.97
C VAL A 79 -3.11 -5.07 14.22
N ILE A 80 -2.33 -5.26 13.16
CA ILE A 80 -1.01 -5.88 13.16
C ILE A 80 0.04 -4.76 13.13
N GLY A 81 0.89 -4.70 14.16
CA GLY A 81 2.09 -3.88 14.16
C GLY A 81 3.26 -4.66 13.58
N ALA A 82 3.74 -4.27 12.40
CA ALA A 82 4.85 -4.95 11.74
C ALA A 82 5.65 -4.01 10.82
N ARG A 83 6.95 -4.28 10.70
CA ARG A 83 7.87 -3.55 9.82
C ARG A 83 8.51 -4.52 8.83
N GLY A 84 8.60 -4.09 7.58
CA GLY A 84 9.24 -4.88 6.52
C GLY A 84 10.76 -4.98 6.68
N PRO A 85 11.43 -5.78 5.84
CA PRO A 85 10.86 -6.48 4.69
C PRO A 85 9.96 -7.65 5.10
N PHE A 86 8.82 -7.79 4.43
CA PHE A 86 7.89 -8.90 4.67
C PHE A 86 8.33 -10.13 3.87
N ARG A 87 8.25 -11.32 4.46
CA ARG A 87 8.60 -12.56 3.77
C ARG A 87 7.38 -13.15 3.08
N ILE A 88 7.57 -13.73 1.90
CA ILE A 88 6.46 -14.28 1.12
C ILE A 88 5.65 -15.34 1.88
N GLU A 89 6.31 -16.24 2.61
CA GLU A 89 5.61 -17.28 3.40
C GLU A 89 4.80 -16.72 4.56
N GLU A 90 5.25 -15.61 5.16
CA GLU A 90 4.50 -14.92 6.22
C GLU A 90 3.27 -14.24 5.64
N GLU A 91 3.38 -13.65 4.44
CA GLU A 91 2.22 -13.10 3.73
C GLU A 91 1.21 -14.19 3.36
N ARG A 92 1.67 -15.35 2.87
CA ARG A 92 0.78 -16.49 2.57
C ARG A 92 0.01 -16.93 3.81
N THR A 93 0.74 -17.10 4.92
CA THR A 93 0.16 -17.45 6.22
C THR A 93 -0.87 -16.42 6.67
N LEU A 94 -0.56 -15.12 6.56
CA LEU A 94 -1.48 -14.04 6.91
C LEU A 94 -2.77 -14.08 6.08
N PHE A 95 -2.65 -14.20 4.74
CA PHE A 95 -3.80 -14.26 3.84
C PHE A 95 -4.71 -15.45 4.17
N GLU A 96 -4.12 -16.61 4.50
CA GLU A 96 -4.86 -17.82 4.84
C GLU A 96 -5.58 -17.69 6.18
N GLN A 97 -4.84 -17.37 7.24
CA GLN A 97 -5.38 -17.32 8.60
C GLN A 97 -6.48 -16.27 8.73
N ARG A 98 -6.30 -15.12 8.10
CA ARG A 98 -7.30 -14.03 8.13
C ARG A 98 -8.36 -14.16 7.03
N ARG A 99 -8.22 -15.15 6.13
CA ARG A 99 -9.11 -15.40 4.98
C ARG A 99 -9.29 -14.14 4.11
N ILE A 100 -8.19 -13.46 3.83
CA ILE A 100 -8.21 -12.18 3.11
C ILE A 100 -8.83 -12.36 1.72
N ASP A 101 -9.86 -11.58 1.41
CA ASP A 101 -10.60 -11.62 0.15
C ASP A 101 -10.39 -10.37 -0.72
N VAL A 102 -9.72 -9.35 -0.20
CA VAL A 102 -9.25 -8.18 -0.95
C VAL A 102 -8.04 -7.54 -0.25
N LEU A 103 -7.05 -7.14 -1.03
CA LEU A 103 -5.88 -6.40 -0.55
C LEU A 103 -6.02 -4.92 -0.90
N ILE A 104 -5.73 -4.03 0.06
CA ILE A 104 -5.71 -2.59 -0.13
C ILE A 104 -4.28 -2.09 0.04
N SER A 105 -3.75 -1.42 -0.98
CA SER A 105 -2.35 -0.98 -1.00
C SER A 105 -2.17 0.37 -1.71
N LYS A 106 -1.19 1.15 -1.25
CA LYS A 106 -0.59 2.24 -2.06
C LYS A 106 0.37 1.61 -3.06
N ASN A 107 0.48 2.16 -4.27
CA ASN A 107 1.50 1.73 -5.23
C ASN A 107 2.86 2.33 -4.85
N SER A 108 3.55 1.77 -3.85
CA SER A 108 4.79 2.34 -3.29
C SER A 108 6.06 2.02 -4.09
N GLY A 109 6.02 0.99 -4.94
CA GLY A 109 7.20 0.53 -5.69
C GLY A 109 8.29 -0.10 -4.82
N SER A 110 7.95 -0.56 -3.62
CA SER A 110 8.91 -1.04 -2.63
C SER A 110 9.05 -2.57 -2.61
N SER A 111 10.16 -3.13 -3.07
CA SER A 111 10.42 -4.58 -2.99
C SER A 111 10.18 -5.16 -1.59
N ALA A 112 10.54 -4.44 -0.53
CA ALA A 112 10.32 -4.85 0.87
C ALA A 112 8.83 -5.07 1.26
N THR A 113 7.89 -4.56 0.47
CA THR A 113 6.44 -4.69 0.72
C THR A 113 5.69 -5.32 -0.44
N GLU A 114 6.39 -5.71 -1.49
CA GLU A 114 5.84 -6.34 -2.70
C GLU A 114 5.27 -7.74 -2.47
N PRO A 115 5.78 -8.57 -1.53
CA PRO A 115 5.31 -9.95 -1.36
C PRO A 115 3.79 -10.10 -1.16
N LYS A 116 3.10 -9.13 -0.56
CA LYS A 116 1.63 -9.12 -0.46
C LYS A 116 0.92 -9.14 -1.83
N LEU A 117 1.50 -8.48 -2.83
CA LEU A 117 0.96 -8.42 -4.20
C LEU A 117 1.18 -9.75 -4.90
N GLU A 118 2.32 -10.39 -4.67
CA GLU A 118 2.61 -11.73 -5.16
C GLU A 118 1.62 -12.76 -4.58
N VAL A 119 1.37 -12.74 -3.26
CA VAL A 119 0.38 -13.63 -2.64
C VAL A 119 -1.04 -13.33 -3.13
N ALA A 120 -1.40 -12.06 -3.33
CA ALA A 120 -2.70 -11.70 -3.89
C ALA A 120 -2.89 -12.31 -5.28
N ARG A 121 -1.87 -12.22 -6.14
CA ARG A 121 -1.85 -12.86 -7.47
C ARG A 121 -1.98 -14.36 -7.41
N GLU A 122 -1.17 -15.03 -6.57
CA GLU A 122 -1.19 -16.48 -6.40
C GLU A 122 -2.58 -17.00 -6.01
N ARG A 123 -3.32 -16.20 -5.22
CA ARG A 123 -4.63 -16.56 -4.69
C ARG A 123 -5.80 -16.02 -5.52
N GLY A 124 -5.53 -15.26 -6.58
CA GLY A 124 -6.58 -14.56 -7.34
C GLY A 124 -7.37 -13.54 -6.49
N VAL A 125 -6.76 -12.99 -5.45
CA VAL A 125 -7.36 -11.98 -4.58
C VAL A 125 -7.24 -10.61 -5.25
N PRO A 126 -8.35 -9.86 -5.42
CA PRO A 126 -8.31 -8.52 -5.99
C PRO A 126 -7.46 -7.56 -5.14
N VAL A 127 -6.80 -6.63 -5.81
CA VAL A 127 -6.01 -5.57 -5.17
C VAL A 127 -6.63 -4.22 -5.50
N LEU A 128 -7.16 -3.54 -4.48
CA LEU A 128 -7.55 -2.14 -4.56
C LEU A 128 -6.29 -1.28 -4.40
N ILE A 129 -5.81 -0.71 -5.49
CA ILE A 129 -4.60 0.12 -5.54
C ILE A 129 -5.01 1.59 -5.48
N LEU A 130 -4.54 2.31 -4.46
CA LEU A 130 -4.68 3.76 -4.43
C LEU A 130 -3.81 4.41 -5.50
N LYS A 131 -4.43 5.29 -6.29
CA LYS A 131 -3.77 6.07 -7.33
C LYS A 131 -2.63 6.90 -6.74
N ARG A 132 -1.51 6.96 -7.46
CA ARG A 132 -0.40 7.86 -7.07
C ARG A 132 -0.86 9.31 -7.22
N PRO A 133 -0.60 10.18 -6.22
CA PRO A 133 -0.93 11.59 -6.35
C PRO A 133 -0.11 12.25 -7.46
N VAL A 134 -0.62 13.33 -8.02
CA VAL A 134 0.17 14.23 -8.85
C VAL A 134 1.20 14.91 -7.95
N LEU A 135 2.48 14.66 -8.18
CA LEU A 135 3.56 15.24 -7.40
C LEU A 135 3.98 16.60 -7.98
N PRO A 136 4.45 17.53 -7.15
CA PRO A 136 5.01 18.79 -7.63
C PRO A 136 6.17 18.56 -8.62
N GLN A 137 6.32 19.49 -9.57
CA GLN A 137 7.49 19.55 -10.43
C GLN A 137 8.73 19.89 -9.60
N VAL A 138 9.85 19.29 -9.97
CA VAL A 138 11.16 19.48 -9.35
C VAL A 138 12.20 19.71 -10.45
N ASP A 139 13.36 20.26 -10.12
CA ASP A 139 14.37 20.60 -11.12
C ASP A 139 14.96 19.34 -11.78
N ARG A 140 15.11 18.26 -11.00
CA ARG A 140 15.62 16.96 -11.47
C ARG A 140 14.97 15.80 -10.73
N GLU A 141 14.74 14.70 -11.44
CA GLU A 141 14.20 13.46 -10.90
C GLU A 141 15.19 12.31 -11.06
N PHE A 142 15.22 11.42 -10.07
CA PHE A 142 16.06 10.24 -10.01
C PHE A 142 15.22 9.04 -9.57
N TRP A 143 15.57 7.86 -10.07
CA TRP A 143 14.82 6.63 -9.80
C TRP A 143 15.56 5.66 -8.89
N THR A 144 16.88 5.86 -8.76
CA THR A 144 17.74 5.06 -7.89
C THR A 144 18.66 5.95 -7.06
N ALA A 145 19.06 5.46 -5.88
CA ALA A 145 20.01 6.15 -5.02
C ALA A 145 21.36 6.35 -5.74
N THR A 146 21.79 5.38 -6.55
CA THR A 146 23.01 5.48 -7.36
C THR A 146 22.98 6.66 -8.32
N GLN A 147 21.90 6.83 -9.09
CA GLN A 147 21.76 7.96 -10.02
C GLN A 147 21.81 9.31 -9.29
N LEU A 148 21.16 9.40 -8.12
CA LEU A 148 21.19 10.61 -7.30
C LEU A 148 22.61 10.89 -6.78
N LEU A 149 23.28 9.89 -6.23
CA LEU A 149 24.64 10.04 -5.69
C LEU A 149 25.64 10.45 -6.78
N GLU A 150 25.56 9.85 -7.97
CA GLU A 150 26.37 10.25 -9.12
C GLU A 150 26.14 11.71 -9.53
N ALA A 151 24.91 12.19 -9.45
CA ALA A 151 24.59 13.57 -9.76
C ALA A 151 25.06 14.54 -8.66
N LEU A 152 24.97 14.16 -7.39
CA LEU A 152 25.47 14.95 -6.26
C LEU A 152 26.99 15.08 -6.29
N HIS A 153 27.71 14.04 -6.69
CA HIS A 153 29.18 14.10 -6.83
C HIS A 153 29.66 14.97 -8.00
N ARG A 154 28.77 15.39 -8.91
CA ARG A 154 29.08 16.25 -10.06
C ARG A 154 28.68 17.72 -9.85
N LEU A 155 28.09 18.04 -8.70
CA LEU A 155 27.85 19.42 -8.26
C LEU A 155 29.15 20.03 -7.73
#